data_AF-A0A163LH61-F1
#
_entry.id   AF-A0A163LH61-F1
#
_cell.length_a   1.000
_cell.length_b   1.000
_cell.length_c   1.000
_cell.angle_alpha   90.00
_cell.angle_beta   90.00
_cell.angle_gamma   90.00
#
_symmetry.space_group_name_H-M   'P 1'
#
loop_
_entity.id
_entity.type
_entity.pdbx_description
1 polymer ?
#
loop_
_entity_poly.entity_id
_entity_poly.type
_entity_poly.pdbx_seq_one_letter_code
_entity_poly.pdbx_strand_id
1 'polypeptide(L)'
;MATYDYGIRQGLNSKGIDNGRIGYSNGYVTVDGKKFMQADYNNKGTTYSNQQNFNNAWNSFSPAGNMNMQKTTSPFVQAAANVKSSPQPTNTPTPYTSPTENTLNRMKDFINNNSGFQFKAPDPFTYDPQSDPAYLSQLAEAKRNIADQQVDTNAVLRVQGQGKSSYSELVQNQIGDKTLASLADTLVPQLMSQAYQRYNDDANRSLQVQQMNYSTQQDTLANLGNLYGLEHQEYFQNPIQEAQLTGNYLPNEAKQAISNLLELKRQAETKGMSREDRAALSQQADGIRSQLQALGIDPSFYGADVHSSKASQNNPALRTLQGQQMDMQRQTANWDAARSVWDATGRMVSPQSDWSGLIRQTQTGKAPLTMAAQQQAFNNQFNLEQFAYQKARDAISDQQWQLKFDQDVNQFGLNYALQSLSEQNQQAYREAQIGLSQDDSARAWAQLDYQMANPSPESYRGLSANQVLQSMQSLYTEPVFSTDEFGNQTKSGTQITSDPAKREQMFLNVVDSGVSDLETNQILNSLGMTKAEIDKYMKKFGASSGN
;
A
#
# COMPACT_ATOMS: atom_id res chain seq x y z
N MET A 1 23.20 -15.97 65.94
CA MET A 1 21.81 -16.48 65.89
C MET A 1 20.96 -15.40 65.26
N ALA A 2 20.41 -15.61 64.06
CA ALA A 2 19.49 -14.66 63.46
C ALA A 2 18.16 -14.73 64.24
N THR A 3 17.72 -13.61 64.80
CA THR A 3 16.47 -13.50 65.57
C THR A 3 15.28 -13.55 64.60
N TYR A 4 14.58 -14.70 64.57
CA TYR A 4 13.39 -14.91 63.76
C TYR A 4 12.14 -14.40 64.51
N ASP A 5 12.08 -13.09 64.71
CA ASP A 5 11.09 -12.49 65.63
C ASP A 5 9.87 -11.90 64.92
N TYR A 6 9.79 -11.96 63.58
CA TYR A 6 8.68 -11.35 62.85
C TYR A 6 7.61 -12.38 62.45
N GLY A 7 6.45 -12.30 63.10
CA GLY A 7 5.29 -13.14 62.77
C GLY A 7 4.68 -12.78 61.41
N ILE A 8 4.83 -13.66 60.42
CA ILE A 8 4.42 -13.39 59.02
C ILE A 8 2.91 -13.10 58.94
N ARG A 9 2.09 -13.86 59.68
CA ARG A 9 0.63 -13.65 59.74
C ARG A 9 0.26 -12.28 60.33
N GLN A 10 0.96 -11.84 61.37
CA GLN A 10 0.74 -10.52 61.97
C GLN A 10 1.14 -9.40 60.99
N GLY A 11 2.25 -9.58 60.28
CA GLY A 11 2.68 -8.68 59.22
C GLY A 11 1.63 -8.54 58.12
N LEU A 12 1.09 -9.66 57.62
CA LEU A 12 0.04 -9.64 56.58
C LEU A 12 -1.26 -8.99 57.06
N ASN A 13 -1.67 -9.26 58.31
CA ASN A 13 -2.83 -8.60 58.92
C ASN A 13 -2.62 -7.08 59.03
N SER A 14 -1.41 -6.64 59.38
CA SER A 14 -1.08 -5.20 59.45
C SER A 14 -1.11 -4.51 58.08
N LYS A 15 -0.95 -5.28 57.00
CA LYS A 15 -1.08 -4.83 55.60
C LYS A 15 -2.49 -4.97 55.04
N GLY A 16 -3.47 -5.31 55.87
CA GLY A 16 -4.89 -5.35 55.50
C GLY A 16 -5.36 -6.68 54.89
N ILE A 17 -4.60 -7.77 55.03
CA ILE A 17 -5.03 -9.10 54.59
C ILE A 17 -5.73 -9.81 55.74
N ASP A 18 -6.99 -10.18 55.55
CA ASP A 18 -7.75 -10.91 56.57
C ASP A 18 -7.21 -12.31 56.84
N ASN A 19 -7.29 -12.77 58.09
CA ASN A 19 -6.81 -14.08 58.52
C ASN A 19 -7.37 -15.25 57.68
N GLY A 20 -8.61 -15.14 57.19
CA GLY A 20 -9.26 -16.17 56.36
C GLY A 20 -8.65 -16.32 54.96
N ARG A 21 -7.91 -15.29 54.49
CA ARG A 21 -7.19 -15.31 53.21
C ARG A 21 -5.77 -15.86 53.36
N ILE A 22 -5.28 -16.01 54.60
CA ILE A 22 -3.91 -16.44 54.91
C ILE A 22 -3.90 -17.92 55.26
N GLY A 23 -3.41 -18.72 54.31
CA GLY A 23 -3.16 -20.16 54.45
C GLY A 23 -1.70 -20.50 54.73
N TYR A 24 -1.44 -21.78 54.97
CA TYR A 24 -0.10 -22.35 55.02
C TYR A 24 -0.10 -23.69 54.28
N SER A 25 0.78 -23.85 53.30
CA SER A 25 0.86 -25.06 52.47
C SER A 25 2.29 -25.29 51.99
N ASN A 26 2.79 -26.52 52.14
CA ASN A 26 4.10 -26.96 51.67
C ASN A 26 5.28 -26.07 52.11
N GLY A 27 5.28 -25.60 53.36
CA GLY A 27 6.33 -24.72 53.89
C GLY A 27 6.13 -23.23 53.61
N TYR A 28 5.17 -22.87 52.75
CA TYR A 28 4.88 -21.50 52.37
C TYR A 28 3.65 -20.97 53.12
N VAL A 29 3.75 -19.71 53.55
CA VAL A 29 2.56 -18.90 53.84
C VAL A 29 1.94 -18.53 52.49
N THR A 30 0.63 -18.70 52.38
CA THR A 30 -0.13 -18.40 51.16
C THR A 30 -1.16 -17.32 51.43
N VAL A 31 -1.39 -16.43 50.46
CA VAL A 31 -2.47 -15.45 50.48
C VAL A 31 -3.40 -15.75 49.30
N ASP A 32 -4.68 -15.96 49.56
CA ASP A 32 -5.69 -16.38 48.57
C ASP A 32 -5.27 -17.63 47.77
N GLY A 33 -4.60 -18.58 48.44
CA GLY A 33 -4.08 -19.80 47.82
C GLY A 33 -2.80 -19.63 46.99
N LYS A 34 -2.29 -18.40 46.83
CA LYS A 34 -1.00 -18.13 46.16
C LYS A 34 0.15 -18.09 47.16
N LYS A 35 1.30 -18.65 46.79
CA LYS A 35 2.50 -18.64 47.64
C LYS A 35 2.99 -17.20 47.85
N PHE A 36 3.03 -16.76 49.10
CA PHE A 36 3.52 -15.44 49.50
C PHE A 36 5.02 -15.49 49.83
N MET A 37 5.39 -16.29 50.82
CA MET A 37 6.79 -16.53 51.19
C MET A 37 6.95 -17.84 51.94
N GLN A 38 8.16 -18.39 51.95
CA GLN A 38 8.50 -19.53 52.81
C GLN A 38 8.73 -19.04 54.24
N ALA A 39 8.24 -19.77 55.23
CA ALA A 39 8.53 -19.44 56.62
C ALA A 39 9.93 -19.93 57.00
N ASP A 40 10.74 -19.06 57.61
CA ASP A 40 12.05 -19.44 58.14
C ASP A 40 11.90 -20.36 59.37
N TYR A 41 10.81 -20.19 60.13
CA TYR A 41 10.49 -21.01 61.28
C TYR A 41 8.96 -21.16 61.44
N ASN A 42 8.50 -22.35 61.80
CA ASN A 42 7.08 -22.63 62.10
C ASN A 42 6.97 -23.30 63.46
N ASN A 43 6.35 -22.61 64.42
CA ASN A 43 6.12 -23.12 65.76
C ASN A 43 4.62 -23.29 65.98
N LYS A 44 4.17 -24.55 66.07
CA LYS A 44 2.77 -24.91 66.39
C LYS A 44 1.74 -24.16 65.54
N GLY A 45 2.02 -23.94 64.25
CA GLY A 45 1.12 -23.28 63.30
C GLY A 45 1.30 -21.77 63.17
N THR A 46 2.24 -21.17 63.93
CA THR A 46 2.63 -19.77 63.76
C THR A 46 3.94 -19.68 63.00
N THR A 47 3.93 -18.97 61.89
CA THR A 47 5.07 -18.82 60.99
C THR A 47 5.82 -17.51 61.23
N TYR A 48 7.14 -17.62 61.25
CA TYR A 48 8.07 -16.53 61.53
C TYR A 48 9.10 -16.40 60.42
N SER A 49 9.57 -15.18 60.24
CA SER A 49 10.65 -14.79 59.34
C SER A 49 11.41 -13.63 59.98
N ASN A 50 12.50 -13.17 59.36
CA ASN A 50 13.01 -11.83 59.63
C ASN A 50 12.16 -10.74 58.92
N GLN A 51 12.19 -9.50 59.43
CA GLN A 51 11.43 -8.35 58.91
C GLN A 51 11.80 -8.00 57.45
N GLN A 52 13.08 -8.12 57.10
CA GLN A 52 13.60 -7.73 55.80
C GLN A 52 13.10 -8.67 54.68
N ASN A 53 13.13 -9.97 54.92
CA ASN A 53 12.58 -11.02 54.06
C ASN A 53 11.07 -10.82 53.88
N PHE A 54 10.35 -10.46 54.95
CA PHE A 54 8.93 -10.16 54.87
C PHE A 54 8.65 -8.95 53.96
N ASN A 55 9.40 -7.84 54.13
CA ASN A 55 9.23 -6.65 53.31
C ASN A 55 9.57 -6.91 51.84
N ASN A 56 10.62 -7.70 51.57
CA ASN A 56 11.00 -8.10 50.22
C ASN A 56 9.92 -8.97 49.57
N ALA A 57 9.40 -9.96 50.30
CA ALA A 57 8.30 -10.79 49.83
C ALA A 57 7.05 -9.94 49.56
N TRP A 58 6.71 -9.02 50.46
CA TRP A 58 5.60 -8.08 50.30
C TRP A 58 5.70 -7.23 49.04
N ASN A 59 6.87 -6.64 48.78
CA ASN A 59 7.08 -5.81 47.59
C ASN A 59 7.03 -6.63 46.29
N SER A 60 7.41 -7.91 46.35
CA SER A 60 7.36 -8.81 45.19
C SER A 60 5.99 -9.48 44.98
N PHE A 61 5.12 -9.47 45.99
CA PHE A 61 3.85 -10.17 45.96
C PHE A 61 2.77 -9.26 45.39
N SER A 62 2.42 -9.49 44.12
CA SER A 62 1.23 -8.88 43.49
C SER A 62 0.03 -9.83 43.66
N PRO A 63 -0.86 -9.64 44.65
CA PRO A 63 -2.09 -10.42 44.71
C PRO A 63 -2.98 -10.04 43.53
N ALA A 64 -2.88 -10.81 42.44
CA ALA A 64 -3.88 -10.78 41.39
C ALA A 64 -5.22 -11.26 41.99
N GLY A 65 -6.13 -10.32 42.22
CA GLY A 65 -7.50 -10.54 42.69
C GLY A 65 -7.84 -9.77 43.97
N ASN A 66 -8.71 -8.76 43.86
CA ASN A 66 -9.27 -7.91 44.92
C ASN A 66 -8.32 -6.88 45.56
N MET A 67 -8.14 -5.75 44.86
CA MET A 67 -8.24 -4.44 45.52
C MET A 67 -9.66 -4.31 46.12
N ASN A 68 -9.82 -4.55 47.43
CA ASN A 68 -10.63 -3.64 48.24
C ASN A 68 -10.49 -3.91 49.75
N MET A 69 -10.63 -2.81 50.49
CA MET A 69 -10.86 -2.70 51.94
C MET A 69 -9.62 -2.68 52.83
N GLN A 70 -8.76 -1.70 52.57
CA GLN A 70 -8.35 -0.86 53.68
C GLN A 70 -9.62 -0.19 54.23
N LYS A 71 -9.98 -0.51 55.48
CA LYS A 71 -11.07 0.10 56.24
C LYS A 71 -10.68 1.54 56.63
N THR A 72 -10.31 2.34 55.64
CA THR A 72 -10.42 3.79 55.68
C THR A 72 -11.83 4.09 55.22
N THR A 73 -12.69 4.47 56.16
CA THR A 73 -13.86 5.29 55.84
C THR A 73 -13.39 6.42 54.95
N SER A 74 -13.67 6.30 53.65
CA SER A 74 -13.53 7.40 52.71
C SER A 74 -14.33 8.58 53.25
N PRO A 75 -13.82 9.83 53.21
CA PRO A 75 -14.58 11.01 53.63
C PRO A 75 -15.95 11.15 52.92
N PHE A 76 -16.21 10.36 51.86
CA PHE A 76 -17.49 10.28 51.17
C PHE A 76 -18.57 9.40 51.83
N VAL A 77 -18.24 8.47 52.72
CA VAL A 77 -19.28 7.70 53.47
C VAL A 77 -19.88 8.53 54.61
N GLN A 78 -19.10 9.46 55.18
CA GLN A 78 -19.62 10.48 56.11
C GLN A 78 -20.49 11.52 55.39
N ALA A 79 -20.19 11.84 54.12
CA ALA A 79 -21.05 12.71 53.31
C ALA A 79 -22.40 12.05 53.00
N ALA A 80 -22.46 10.76 52.67
CA ALA A 80 -23.72 10.06 52.39
C ALA A 80 -24.62 9.86 53.63
N ALA A 81 -24.03 9.71 54.82
CA ALA A 81 -24.79 9.65 56.08
C ALA A 81 -25.38 11.02 56.49
N ASN A 82 -24.76 12.13 56.06
CA ASN A 82 -25.21 13.50 56.35
C ASN A 82 -26.23 14.04 55.33
N VAL A 83 -26.51 13.34 54.22
CA VAL A 83 -27.48 13.77 53.18
C VAL A 83 -28.95 13.55 53.58
N LYS A 84 -29.22 12.84 54.70
CA LYS A 84 -30.61 12.64 55.17
C LYS A 84 -31.21 13.80 55.98
N SER A 85 -30.53 14.94 56.10
CA SER A 85 -31.08 16.10 56.82
C SER A 85 -30.72 17.45 56.17
N SER A 86 -31.46 17.80 55.10
CA SER A 86 -31.71 19.18 54.61
C SER A 86 -30.51 20.01 54.07
N PRO A 87 -30.74 21.13 53.37
CA PRO A 87 -31.31 21.28 52.02
C PRO A 87 -30.22 21.59 50.96
N GLN A 88 -30.51 21.21 49.70
CA GLN A 88 -29.88 21.65 48.42
C GLN A 88 -28.36 21.99 48.42
N PRO A 89 -27.49 21.09 47.94
CA PRO A 89 -26.15 21.48 47.53
C PRO A 89 -26.17 22.01 46.09
N THR A 90 -25.78 23.27 45.93
CA THR A 90 -25.21 23.79 44.68
C THR A 90 -23.87 23.09 44.44
N ASN A 91 -23.94 21.91 43.80
CA ASN A 91 -22.76 21.17 43.36
C ASN A 91 -22.09 21.93 42.21
N THR A 92 -21.09 22.74 42.55
CA THR A 92 -20.11 23.23 41.57
C THR A 92 -19.16 22.07 41.26
N PRO A 93 -18.98 21.68 39.98
CA PRO A 93 -17.98 20.69 39.59
C PRO A 93 -16.61 21.15 40.09
N THR A 94 -15.91 20.32 40.85
CA THR A 94 -14.51 20.59 41.17
C THR A 94 -13.69 20.52 39.88
N PRO A 95 -12.85 21.53 39.59
CA PRO A 95 -12.01 21.50 38.40
C PRO A 95 -11.06 20.31 38.48
N TYR A 96 -11.02 19.54 37.39
CA TYR A 96 -10.14 18.40 37.25
C TYR A 96 -8.67 18.84 37.32
N THR A 97 -7.84 18.07 38.04
CA THR A 97 -6.39 18.23 38.07
C THR A 97 -5.74 17.08 37.31
N SER A 98 -4.94 17.39 36.29
CA SER A 98 -4.28 16.36 35.48
C SER A 98 -3.26 15.54 36.30
N PRO A 99 -2.95 14.26 35.96
CA PRO A 99 -1.83 13.54 36.54
C PRO A 99 -0.54 14.37 36.53
N THR A 100 -0.29 15.04 35.40
CA THR A 100 0.80 16.00 35.21
C THR A 100 0.77 17.15 36.22
N GLU A 101 -0.41 17.70 36.53
CA GLU A 101 -0.60 18.76 37.53
C GLU A 101 -0.47 18.23 38.97
N ASN A 102 -0.90 16.99 39.24
CA ASN A 102 -0.67 16.33 40.51
C ASN A 102 0.82 16.09 40.77
N THR A 103 1.57 15.65 39.75
CA THR A 103 3.02 15.48 39.84
C THR A 103 3.73 16.83 39.98
N LEU A 104 3.30 17.87 39.27
CA LEU A 104 3.80 19.23 39.43
C LEU A 104 3.54 19.76 40.85
N ASN A 105 2.36 19.52 41.41
CA ASN A 105 2.02 19.88 42.78
C ASN A 105 2.87 19.11 43.79
N ARG A 106 3.11 17.81 43.58
CA ARG A 106 4.03 17.03 44.42
C ARG A 106 5.47 17.53 44.34
N MET A 107 5.95 17.92 43.15
CA MET A 107 7.26 18.56 42.99
C MET A 107 7.31 19.89 43.73
N LYS A 108 6.28 20.72 43.60
CA LYS A 108 6.17 22.01 44.29
C LYS A 108 6.12 21.84 45.80
N ASP A 109 5.35 20.88 46.32
CA ASP A 109 5.28 20.55 47.74
C ASP A 109 6.62 20.00 48.24
N PHE A 110 7.29 19.16 47.45
CA PHE A 110 8.61 18.64 47.78
C PHE A 110 9.63 19.78 47.87
N ILE A 111 9.65 20.68 46.89
CA ILE A 111 10.56 21.84 46.88
C ILE A 111 10.24 22.77 48.05
N ASN A 112 8.97 23.09 48.29
CA ASN A 112 8.58 24.00 49.37
C ASN A 112 8.88 23.43 50.75
N ASN A 113 8.69 22.12 50.96
CA ASN A 113 8.90 21.47 52.26
C ASN A 113 10.34 20.95 52.48
N ASN A 114 11.15 20.77 51.43
CA ASN A 114 12.54 20.29 51.52
C ASN A 114 13.60 21.29 51.04
N SER A 115 13.24 22.56 50.77
CA SER A 115 14.18 23.64 50.38
C SER A 115 15.24 24.00 51.43
N GLY A 116 15.24 23.35 52.59
CA GLY A 116 16.02 23.71 53.76
C GLY A 116 17.28 22.88 54.02
N PHE A 117 17.72 21.99 53.12
CA PHE A 117 18.97 21.26 53.38
C PHE A 117 20.16 22.23 53.33
N GLN A 118 20.61 22.64 54.50
CA GLN A 118 21.83 23.44 54.70
C GLN A 118 22.90 22.55 55.29
N PHE A 119 24.06 22.54 54.63
CA PHE A 119 25.23 21.85 55.13
C PHE A 119 25.67 22.48 56.47
N LYS A 120 25.70 21.69 57.53
CA LYS A 120 26.22 22.11 58.83
C LYS A 120 27.65 21.61 58.97
N ALA A 121 28.58 22.57 59.05
CA ALA A 121 29.96 22.25 59.38
C ALA A 121 30.05 21.63 60.78
N PRO A 122 30.95 20.66 61.02
CA PRO A 122 31.23 20.17 62.36
C PRO A 122 31.69 21.32 63.27
N ASP A 123 31.25 21.32 64.54
CA ASP A 123 31.71 22.30 65.52
C ASP A 123 33.23 22.19 65.73
N PRO A 124 33.96 23.30 65.95
CA PRO A 124 35.41 23.25 66.17
C PRO A 124 35.78 22.30 67.32
N PHE A 125 36.83 21.48 67.12
CA PHE A 125 37.34 20.62 68.17
C PHE A 125 37.78 21.46 69.39
N THR A 126 37.25 21.10 70.56
CA THR A 126 37.65 21.65 71.84
C THR A 126 37.89 20.49 72.80
N TYR A 127 39.01 20.51 73.51
CA TYR A 127 39.32 19.53 74.55
C TYR A 127 39.37 20.21 75.89
N ASP A 128 38.53 19.77 76.82
CA ASP A 128 38.53 20.21 78.20
C ASP A 128 38.86 19.02 79.11
N PRO A 129 40.07 18.97 79.70
CA PRO A 129 40.46 17.90 80.61
C PRO A 129 39.54 17.79 81.83
N GLN A 130 38.93 18.89 82.29
CA GLN A 130 38.12 18.90 83.50
C GLN A 130 36.75 18.22 83.31
N SER A 131 36.30 18.07 82.07
CA SER A 131 35.07 17.35 81.73
C SER A 131 35.33 15.94 81.18
N ASP A 132 36.58 15.53 80.96
CA ASP A 132 36.95 14.19 80.49
C ASP A 132 36.95 13.17 81.65
N PRO A 133 36.05 12.17 81.65
CA PRO A 133 35.99 11.15 82.69
C PRO A 133 37.28 10.34 82.86
N ALA A 134 38.07 10.16 81.80
CA ALA A 134 39.34 9.43 81.85
C ALA A 134 40.45 10.25 82.52
N TYR A 135 40.46 11.57 82.34
CA TYR A 135 41.38 12.45 83.07
C TYR A 135 41.00 12.54 84.55
N LEU A 136 39.70 12.68 84.85
CA LEU A 136 39.20 12.76 86.22
C LEU A 136 39.50 11.49 87.03
N SER A 137 39.38 10.31 86.43
CA SER A 137 39.68 9.04 87.10
C SER A 137 41.18 8.89 87.41
N GLN A 138 42.05 9.24 86.46
CA GLN A 138 43.51 9.20 86.62
C GLN A 138 43.99 10.26 87.63
N LEU A 139 43.37 11.44 87.65
CA LEU A 139 43.63 12.45 88.67
C LEU A 139 43.23 11.97 90.07
N ALA A 140 42.09 11.28 90.19
CA ALA A 140 41.66 10.70 91.46
C ALA A 140 42.61 9.59 91.94
N GLU A 141 43.12 8.76 91.02
CA GLU A 141 44.09 7.71 91.30
C GLU A 141 45.45 8.28 91.73
N ALA A 142 45.97 9.27 91.01
CA ALA A 142 47.21 9.94 91.37
C ALA A 142 47.13 10.63 92.73
N LYS A 143 45.99 11.26 93.06
CA LYS A 143 45.76 11.84 94.40
C LYS A 143 45.79 10.78 95.51
N ARG A 144 45.29 9.57 95.26
CA ARG A 144 45.40 8.44 96.20
C ARG A 144 46.85 7.98 96.34
N ASN A 145 47.55 7.76 95.23
CA ASN A 145 48.94 7.32 95.24
C ASN A 145 49.89 8.32 95.93
N ILE A 146 49.66 9.63 95.75
CA ILE A 146 50.41 10.68 96.46
C ILE A 146 50.13 10.61 97.97
N ALA A 147 48.86 10.44 98.38
CA ALA A 147 48.52 10.32 99.79
C ALA A 147 49.21 9.10 100.44
N ASP A 148 49.22 7.97 99.75
CA ASP A 148 49.87 6.74 100.22
C ASP A 148 51.41 6.93 100.30
N GLN A 149 52.03 7.49 99.26
CA GLN A 149 53.48 7.78 99.25
C GLN A 149 53.89 8.81 100.30
N GLN A 150 53.04 9.79 100.62
CA GLN A 150 53.28 10.75 101.69
C GLN A 150 53.25 10.09 103.06
N VAL A 151 52.35 9.12 103.29
CA VAL A 151 52.29 8.33 104.53
C VAL A 151 53.55 7.48 104.66
N ASP A 152 53.95 6.78 103.61
CA ASP A 152 55.15 5.93 103.60
C ASP A 152 56.45 6.73 103.78
N THR A 153 56.56 7.87 103.09
CA THR A 153 57.73 8.77 103.24
C THR A 153 57.80 9.35 104.65
N ASN A 154 56.66 9.73 105.24
CA ASN A 154 56.60 10.15 106.64
C ASN A 154 57.02 9.03 107.60
N ALA A 155 56.64 7.78 107.32
CA ALA A 155 57.04 6.63 108.12
C ALA A 155 58.56 6.40 108.04
N VAL A 156 59.14 6.41 106.83
CA VAL A 156 60.58 6.22 106.60
C VAL A 156 61.41 7.34 107.24
N LEU A 157 61.01 8.61 107.08
CA LEU A 157 61.72 9.76 107.65
C LEU A 157 61.65 9.79 109.19
N ARG A 158 60.58 9.26 109.80
CA ARG A 158 60.50 9.06 111.25
C ARG A 158 61.44 7.95 111.73
N VAL A 159 61.55 6.85 110.97
CA VAL A 159 62.48 5.75 111.28
C VAL A 159 63.94 6.20 111.17
N GLN A 160 64.28 7.11 110.26
CA GLN A 160 65.63 7.67 110.10
C GLN A 160 65.97 8.83 111.05
N GLY A 161 65.09 9.16 112.01
CA GLY A 161 65.35 10.20 113.02
C GLY A 161 65.27 11.65 112.52
N GLN A 162 64.89 11.88 111.26
CA GLN A 162 64.78 13.21 110.64
C GLN A 162 63.35 13.80 110.73
N GLY A 163 62.65 13.48 111.82
CA GLY A 163 61.22 13.78 111.97
C GLY A 163 60.87 15.26 111.75
N LYS A 164 59.94 15.51 110.84
CA LYS A 164 59.26 16.79 110.58
C LYS A 164 60.19 18.01 110.48
N SER A 165 61.24 17.91 109.67
CA SER A 165 62.02 19.09 109.27
C SER A 165 61.41 19.73 108.01
N SER A 166 61.71 21.00 107.75
CA SER A 166 61.33 21.70 106.51
C SER A 166 61.72 20.94 105.24
N TYR A 167 62.70 20.03 105.33
CA TYR A 167 63.12 19.13 104.27
C TYR A 167 62.05 18.06 103.93
N SER A 168 61.36 17.47 104.92
CA SER A 168 60.33 16.46 104.66
C SER A 168 59.10 17.04 103.96
N GLU A 169 58.74 18.28 104.30
CA GLU A 169 57.64 19.01 103.67
C GLU A 169 58.00 19.42 102.22
N LEU A 170 59.25 19.83 102.00
CA LEU A 170 59.76 20.13 100.66
C LEU A 170 59.72 18.90 99.74
N VAL A 171 60.18 17.74 100.22
CA VAL A 171 60.21 16.50 99.42
C VAL A 171 58.78 15.99 99.13
N GLN A 172 57.85 16.12 100.08
CA GLN A 172 56.45 15.73 99.87
C GLN A 172 55.74 16.60 98.84
N ASN A 173 55.95 17.92 98.89
CA ASN A 173 55.41 18.84 97.89
C ASN A 173 56.07 18.59 96.52
N GLN A 174 57.38 18.34 96.46
CA GLN A 174 58.07 17.99 95.21
C GLN A 174 57.56 16.68 94.57
N ILE A 175 57.25 15.64 95.35
CA ILE A 175 56.71 14.37 94.83
C ILE A 175 55.28 14.56 94.32
N GLY A 176 54.45 15.28 95.07
CA GLY A 176 53.08 15.62 94.65
C GLY A 176 53.06 16.45 93.37
N ASP A 177 53.87 17.51 93.32
CA ASP A 177 53.99 18.40 92.16
C ASP A 177 54.53 17.66 90.94
N LYS A 178 55.55 16.79 91.09
CA LYS A 178 56.11 16.01 89.98
C LYS A 178 55.12 14.99 89.41
N THR A 179 54.33 14.34 90.27
CA THR A 179 53.35 13.34 89.85
C THR A 179 52.16 13.99 89.16
N LEU A 180 51.67 15.12 89.69
CA LEU A 180 50.60 15.90 89.07
C LEU A 180 51.07 16.56 87.77
N ALA A 181 52.30 17.08 87.72
CA ALA A 181 52.92 17.62 86.51
C ALA A 181 53.07 16.55 85.43
N SER A 182 53.53 15.34 85.76
CA SER A 182 53.64 14.24 84.79
C SER A 182 52.28 13.82 84.21
N LEU A 183 51.22 13.91 85.00
CA LEU A 183 49.85 13.63 84.56
C LEU A 183 49.37 14.70 83.57
N ALA A 184 49.62 15.98 83.88
CA ALA A 184 49.32 17.08 82.97
C ALA A 184 50.16 17.03 81.69
N ASP A 185 51.44 16.70 81.77
CA ASP A 185 52.38 16.78 80.65
C ASP A 185 52.32 15.55 79.72
N THR A 186 51.90 14.39 80.23
CA THR A 186 51.91 13.13 79.44
C THR A 186 50.50 12.61 79.14
N LEU A 187 49.59 12.62 80.11
CA LEU A 187 48.25 12.04 79.94
C LEU A 187 47.32 12.96 79.14
N VAL A 188 47.37 14.28 79.39
CA VAL A 188 46.51 15.25 78.68
C VAL A 188 46.76 15.23 77.17
N PRO A 189 48.01 15.26 76.66
CA PRO A 189 48.24 15.12 75.22
C PRO A 189 47.73 13.80 74.64
N GLN A 190 47.85 12.70 75.38
CA GLN A 190 47.39 11.39 74.93
C GLN A 190 45.85 11.33 74.85
N LEU A 191 45.15 11.79 75.88
CA LEU A 191 43.68 11.85 75.89
C LEU A 191 43.15 12.84 74.86
N MET A 192 43.82 13.98 74.69
CA MET A 192 43.50 14.95 73.62
C MET A 192 43.63 14.32 72.24
N SER A 193 44.68 13.53 71.98
CA SER A 193 44.86 12.84 70.69
C SER A 193 43.74 11.82 70.41
N GLN A 194 43.29 11.09 71.44
CA GLN A 194 42.20 10.13 71.33
C GLN A 194 40.83 10.82 71.18
N ALA A 195 40.60 11.91 71.90
CA ALA A 195 39.41 12.74 71.75
C ALA A 195 39.33 13.35 70.35
N TYR A 196 40.46 13.78 69.80
CA TYR A 196 40.55 14.30 68.43
C TYR A 196 40.25 13.23 67.38
N GLN A 197 40.68 11.98 67.58
CA GLN A 197 40.30 10.86 66.70
C GLN A 197 38.79 10.62 66.70
N ARG A 198 38.16 10.55 67.88
CA ARG A 198 36.70 10.40 68.00
C ARG A 198 35.95 11.56 67.34
N TYR A 199 36.42 12.79 67.54
CA TYR A 199 35.88 13.97 66.88
C TYR A 199 35.95 13.87 65.35
N ASN A 200 37.10 13.45 64.79
CA ASN A 200 37.24 13.28 63.35
C ASN A 200 36.31 12.19 62.80
N ASP A 201 36.15 11.08 63.51
CA ASP A 201 35.24 10.00 63.11
C ASP A 201 33.77 10.46 63.11
N ASP A 202 33.34 11.18 64.16
CA ASP A 202 32.00 11.74 64.25
C ASP A 202 31.75 12.84 63.22
N ALA A 203 32.73 13.71 62.98
CA ALA A 203 32.69 14.73 61.94
C ALA A 203 32.54 14.09 60.55
N ASN A 204 33.35 13.06 60.24
CA ASN A 204 33.28 12.34 58.97
C ASN A 204 31.95 11.59 58.80
N ARG A 205 31.44 10.96 59.87
CA ARG A 205 30.15 10.26 59.85
C ARG A 205 29.00 11.24 59.63
N SER A 206 29.01 12.38 60.32
CA SER A 206 27.98 13.41 60.16
C SER A 206 27.99 13.99 58.75
N LEU A 207 29.17 14.20 58.18
CA LEU A 207 29.35 14.62 56.80
C LEU A 207 28.78 13.59 55.81
N GLN A 208 29.08 12.30 56.01
CA GLN A 208 28.58 11.23 55.15
C GLN A 208 27.05 11.11 55.19
N VAL A 209 26.44 11.23 56.36
CA VAL A 209 24.98 11.24 56.52
C VAL A 209 24.36 12.46 55.84
N GLN A 210 24.98 13.63 55.97
CA GLN A 210 24.55 14.85 55.29
C GLN A 210 24.58 14.67 53.76
N GLN A 211 25.66 14.11 53.20
CA GLN A 211 25.76 13.82 51.76
C GLN A 211 24.71 12.82 51.28
N MET A 212 24.45 11.76 52.04
CA MET A 212 23.44 10.75 51.71
C MET A 212 22.02 11.31 51.74
N ASN A 213 21.72 12.18 52.70
CA ASN A 213 20.42 12.86 52.78
C ASN A 213 20.22 13.81 51.59
N TYR A 214 21.28 14.53 51.19
CA TYR A 214 21.24 15.38 50.01
C TYR A 214 21.02 14.59 48.71
N SER A 215 21.75 13.48 48.50
CA SER A 215 21.59 12.66 47.30
C SER A 215 20.19 12.04 47.21
N THR A 216 19.65 11.54 48.33
CA THR A 216 18.30 10.95 48.37
C THR A 216 17.22 11.99 48.01
N GLN A 217 17.40 13.25 48.44
CA GLN A 217 16.50 14.34 48.07
C GLN A 217 16.59 14.65 46.57
N GLN A 218 17.80 14.68 46.03
CA GLN A 218 18.03 14.90 44.59
C GLN A 218 17.40 13.79 43.74
N ASP A 219 17.58 12.52 44.13
CA ASP A 219 17.01 11.36 43.44
C ASP A 219 15.48 11.39 43.45
N THR A 220 14.87 11.78 44.57
CA THR A 220 13.41 11.91 44.67
C THR A 220 12.87 12.96 43.70
N LEU A 221 13.53 14.12 43.63
CA LEU A 221 13.15 15.18 42.69
C LEU A 221 13.39 14.78 41.23
N ALA A 222 14.49 14.06 40.94
CA ALA A 222 14.79 13.54 39.62
C ALA A 222 13.73 12.50 39.18
N ASN A 223 13.31 11.61 40.07
CA ASN A 223 12.25 10.64 39.80
C ASN A 223 10.91 11.32 39.52
N LEU A 224 10.55 12.36 40.28
CA LEU A 224 9.34 13.15 40.02
C LEU A 224 9.44 13.91 38.68
N GLY A 225 10.61 14.44 38.33
CA GLY A 225 10.85 15.06 37.03
C GLY A 225 10.72 14.08 35.86
N ASN A 226 11.26 12.87 35.99
CA ASN A 226 11.10 11.79 35.01
C ASN A 226 9.64 11.36 34.85
N LEU A 227 8.92 11.20 35.97
CA LEU A 227 7.48 10.90 35.95
C LEU A 227 6.70 12.00 35.24
N TYR A 228 6.97 13.27 35.57
CA TYR A 228 6.35 14.41 34.90
C TYR A 228 6.60 14.39 33.39
N GLY A 229 7.83 14.10 32.96
CA GLY A 229 8.18 13.99 31.54
C GLY A 229 7.39 12.90 30.81
N LEU A 230 7.26 11.73 31.42
CA LEU A 230 6.49 10.60 30.88
C LEU A 230 4.99 10.93 30.81
N GLU A 231 4.42 11.45 31.89
CA GLU A 231 3.00 11.85 31.96
C GLU A 231 2.72 12.96 30.94
N HIS A 232 3.60 13.95 30.80
CA HIS A 232 3.43 15.02 29.82
C HIS A 232 3.45 14.47 28.38
N GLN A 233 4.34 13.53 28.07
CA GLN A 233 4.38 12.89 26.76
C GLN A 233 3.09 12.09 26.48
N GLU A 234 2.64 11.29 27.44
CA GLU A 234 1.47 10.43 27.28
C GLU A 234 0.17 11.22 27.17
N TYR A 235 -0.03 12.21 28.04
CA TYR A 235 -1.29 12.96 28.10
C TYR A 235 -1.35 14.11 27.11
N PHE A 236 -0.25 14.76 26.72
CA PHE A 236 -0.31 15.91 25.82
C PHE A 236 0.30 15.64 24.45
N GLN A 237 1.52 15.10 24.38
CA GLN A 237 2.21 14.94 23.10
C GLN A 237 1.60 13.83 22.24
N ASN A 238 1.36 12.66 22.81
CA ASN A 238 0.84 11.51 22.06
C ASN A 238 -0.54 11.80 21.43
N PRO A 239 -1.53 12.38 22.14
CA PRO A 239 -2.83 12.69 21.52
C PRO A 239 -2.74 13.73 20.41
N ILE A 240 -1.80 14.68 20.50
CA ILE A 240 -1.57 15.67 19.43
C ILE A 240 -0.92 14.99 18.22
N GLN A 241 0.09 14.13 18.42
CA GLN A 241 0.73 13.38 17.35
C GLN A 241 -0.25 12.40 16.67
N GLU A 242 -1.04 11.69 17.47
CA GLU A 242 -2.10 10.82 16.97
C GLU A 242 -3.14 11.62 16.17
N ALA A 243 -3.49 12.83 16.62
CA ALA A 243 -4.40 13.70 15.90
C ALA A 243 -3.81 14.23 14.58
N GLN A 244 -2.50 14.48 14.51
CA GLN A 244 -1.82 14.82 13.26
C GLN A 244 -1.86 13.65 12.27
N LEU A 245 -1.68 12.43 12.75
CA LEU A 245 -1.67 11.21 11.94
C LEU A 245 -3.07 10.78 11.47
N THR A 246 -4.04 10.79 12.39
CA THR A 246 -5.39 10.26 12.14
C THR A 246 -6.38 11.34 11.70
N GLY A 247 -6.03 12.61 11.92
CA GLY A 247 -6.92 13.74 11.71
C GLY A 247 -7.94 13.93 12.82
N ASN A 248 -7.90 13.12 13.89
CA ASN A 248 -8.90 13.08 14.94
C ASN A 248 -8.26 13.42 16.30
N TYR A 249 -8.77 14.43 16.99
CA TYR A 249 -8.29 14.85 18.30
C TYR A 249 -9.36 14.68 19.36
N LEU A 250 -9.03 13.99 20.45
CA LEU A 250 -9.89 13.89 21.62
C LEU A 250 -9.18 14.55 22.81
N PRO A 251 -9.64 15.73 23.28
CA PRO A 251 -9.09 16.40 24.46
C PRO A 251 -9.09 15.49 25.68
N ASN A 252 -8.15 15.68 26.61
CA ASN A 252 -8.05 14.84 27.80
C ASN A 252 -9.27 14.97 28.72
N GLU A 253 -9.78 16.19 28.85
CA GLU A 253 -10.99 16.51 29.59
C GLU A 253 -12.18 15.71 29.04
N ALA A 254 -12.22 15.55 27.72
CA ALA A 254 -13.24 14.75 27.06
C ALA A 254 -13.05 13.25 27.27
N LYS A 255 -11.83 12.72 27.19
CA LYS A 255 -11.54 11.29 27.47
C LYS A 255 -12.06 10.88 28.84
N GLN A 256 -11.87 11.75 29.82
CA GLN A 256 -12.31 11.49 31.18
C GLN A 256 -13.80 11.66 31.38
N ALA A 257 -14.38 12.72 30.82
CA ALA A 257 -15.83 12.89 30.77
C ALA A 257 -16.48 11.62 30.17
N ILE A 258 -15.96 11.10 29.06
CA ILE A 258 -16.42 9.84 28.46
C ILE A 258 -16.23 8.65 29.42
N SER A 259 -15.06 8.50 30.06
CA SER A 259 -14.82 7.41 31.02
C SER A 259 -15.79 7.45 32.20
N ASN A 260 -16.02 8.62 32.78
CA ASN A 260 -16.97 8.82 33.87
C ASN A 260 -18.40 8.53 33.42
N LEU A 261 -18.76 8.95 32.20
CA LEU A 261 -20.06 8.70 31.61
C LEU A 261 -20.31 7.20 31.37
N LEU A 262 -19.31 6.47 30.88
CA LEU A 262 -19.37 5.02 30.70
C LEU A 262 -19.50 4.29 32.03
N GLU A 263 -18.81 4.75 33.07
CA GLU A 263 -18.91 4.18 34.41
C GLU A 263 -20.30 4.40 35.02
N LEU A 264 -20.84 5.61 34.95
CA LEU A 264 -22.21 5.92 35.40
C LEU A 264 -23.25 5.08 34.65
N LYS A 265 -23.05 4.84 33.34
CA LYS A 265 -23.90 3.94 32.55
C LYS A 265 -23.82 2.50 33.03
N ARG A 266 -22.61 1.98 33.25
CA ARG A 266 -22.40 0.63 33.78
C ARG A 266 -23.08 0.45 35.14
N GLN A 267 -23.00 1.45 36.01
CA GLN A 267 -23.72 1.46 37.28
C GLN A 267 -25.23 1.45 37.05
N ALA A 268 -25.76 2.35 36.22
CA ALA A 268 -27.20 2.45 35.90
C ALA A 268 -27.82 1.16 35.33
N GLU A 269 -27.00 0.34 34.68
CA GLU A 269 -27.35 -0.94 34.05
C GLU A 269 -27.26 -2.15 35.00
N THR A 270 -26.76 -1.95 36.23
CA THR A 270 -26.66 -3.02 37.22
C THR A 270 -28.05 -3.54 37.61
N LYS A 271 -28.22 -4.87 37.60
CA LYS A 271 -29.48 -5.51 37.98
C LYS A 271 -29.81 -5.23 39.45
N GLY A 272 -31.07 -4.84 39.71
CA GLY A 272 -31.55 -4.55 41.06
C GLY A 272 -31.48 -3.08 41.50
N MET A 273 -31.02 -2.17 40.64
CA MET A 273 -31.03 -0.73 40.91
C MET A 273 -32.45 -0.16 40.95
N SER A 274 -32.72 0.71 41.94
CA SER A 274 -34.00 1.42 42.05
C SER A 274 -34.20 2.42 40.91
N ARG A 275 -35.44 2.85 40.67
CA ARG A 275 -35.74 3.84 39.63
C ARG A 275 -35.17 5.20 39.99
N GLU A 276 -35.18 5.53 41.27
CA GLU A 276 -34.71 6.78 41.86
C GLU A 276 -33.18 6.90 41.73
N ASP A 277 -32.44 5.83 42.05
CA ASP A 277 -30.97 5.80 41.91
C ASP A 277 -30.57 5.89 40.44
N ARG A 278 -31.30 5.22 39.54
CA ARG A 278 -31.06 5.32 38.10
C ARG A 278 -31.30 6.73 37.57
N ALA A 279 -32.33 7.42 38.06
CA ALA A 279 -32.62 8.80 37.68
C ALA A 279 -31.51 9.76 38.16
N ALA A 280 -30.99 9.57 39.37
CA ALA A 280 -29.86 10.35 39.89
C ALA A 280 -28.57 10.15 39.08
N LEU A 281 -28.23 8.91 38.72
CA LEU A 281 -27.09 8.62 37.85
C LEU A 281 -27.28 9.20 36.44
N SER A 282 -28.51 9.16 35.90
CA SER A 282 -28.81 9.77 34.61
C SER A 282 -28.62 11.29 34.64
N GLN A 283 -29.03 11.96 35.73
CA GLN A 283 -28.85 13.40 35.88
C GLN A 283 -27.36 13.80 35.96
N GLN A 284 -26.53 12.99 36.65
CA GLN A 284 -25.08 13.18 36.65
C GLN A 284 -24.48 12.98 35.25
N ALA A 285 -24.96 11.95 34.54
CA ALA A 285 -24.58 11.68 33.15
C ALA A 285 -24.99 12.84 32.21
N ASP A 286 -26.13 13.49 32.43
CA ASP A 286 -26.57 14.66 31.65
C ASP A 286 -25.63 15.87 31.85
N GLY A 287 -25.14 16.10 33.07
CA GLY A 287 -24.11 17.12 33.32
C GLY A 287 -22.83 16.86 32.52
N ILE A 288 -22.38 15.61 32.46
CA ILE A 288 -21.20 15.22 31.69
C ILE A 288 -21.44 15.31 30.18
N ARG A 289 -22.64 14.94 29.69
CA ARG A 289 -23.02 15.12 28.27
C ARG A 289 -22.99 16.60 27.87
N SER A 290 -23.48 17.49 28.75
CA SER A 290 -23.41 18.93 28.53
C SER A 290 -21.96 19.42 28.47
N GLN A 291 -21.07 18.89 29.32
CA GLN A 291 -19.64 19.17 29.25
C GLN A 291 -19.02 18.71 27.92
N LEU A 292 -19.34 17.50 27.44
CA LEU A 292 -18.87 17.01 26.14
C LEU A 292 -19.35 17.90 24.99
N GLN A 293 -20.62 18.32 25.03
CA GLN A 293 -21.17 19.24 24.05
C GLN A 293 -20.45 20.60 24.05
N ALA A 294 -20.12 21.13 25.23
CA ALA A 294 -19.35 22.37 25.36
C ALA A 294 -17.92 22.23 24.80
N LEU A 295 -17.35 21.01 24.82
CA LEU A 295 -16.07 20.68 24.18
C LEU A 295 -16.21 20.40 22.67
N GLY A 296 -17.41 20.57 22.09
CA GLY A 296 -17.69 20.32 20.67
C GLY A 296 -17.86 18.84 20.31
N ILE A 297 -17.96 17.96 21.29
CA ILE A 297 -18.10 16.53 21.11
C ILE A 297 -19.58 16.16 21.17
N ASP A 298 -20.06 15.45 20.16
CA ASP A 298 -21.47 15.06 20.09
C ASP A 298 -21.82 14.07 21.21
N PRO A 299 -22.71 14.44 22.17
CA PRO A 299 -23.10 13.56 23.27
C PRO A 299 -24.12 12.50 22.85
N SER A 300 -24.68 12.54 21.63
CA SER A 300 -25.71 11.62 21.14
C SER A 300 -25.27 10.16 21.21
N PHE A 301 -23.98 9.90 20.97
CA PHE A 301 -23.32 8.60 21.10
C PHE A 301 -23.37 8.02 22.52
N TYR A 302 -23.69 8.85 23.52
CA TYR A 302 -23.80 8.51 24.92
C TYR A 302 -25.17 8.84 25.52
N GLY A 303 -26.21 8.99 24.67
CA GLY A 303 -27.58 9.30 25.08
C GLY A 303 -28.14 8.38 26.16
N ALA A 304 -29.20 8.80 26.85
CA ALA A 304 -29.80 8.05 27.97
C ALA A 304 -30.30 6.65 27.55
N ASP A 305 -30.64 6.50 26.28
CA ASP A 305 -31.10 5.28 25.60
C ASP A 305 -29.96 4.36 25.11
N VAL A 306 -28.71 4.84 25.11
CA VAL A 306 -27.55 4.07 24.63
C VAL A 306 -26.92 3.26 25.76
N HIS A 307 -26.85 1.94 25.62
CA HIS A 307 -26.22 1.04 26.59
C HIS A 307 -24.68 1.23 26.67
N SER A 308 -24.06 0.99 27.83
CA SER A 308 -22.62 1.15 28.06
C SER A 308 -21.76 0.36 27.07
N SER A 309 -22.20 -0.84 26.68
CA SER A 309 -21.50 -1.68 25.70
C SER A 309 -21.47 -1.07 24.29
N LYS A 310 -22.52 -0.32 23.91
CA LYS A 310 -22.59 0.37 22.61
C LYS A 310 -21.88 1.73 22.69
N ALA A 311 -22.06 2.44 23.81
CA ALA A 311 -21.41 3.72 24.06
C ALA A 311 -19.88 3.61 24.10
N SER A 312 -19.34 2.52 24.64
CA SER A 312 -17.89 2.27 24.73
C SER A 312 -17.23 1.95 23.38
N GLN A 313 -18.01 1.61 22.35
CA GLN A 313 -17.50 1.37 20.99
C GLN A 313 -17.32 2.66 20.19
N ASN A 314 -17.89 3.77 20.66
CA ASN A 314 -17.81 5.06 19.98
C ASN A 314 -16.53 5.79 20.39
N ASN A 315 -15.81 6.33 19.40
CA ASN A 315 -14.65 7.20 19.60
C ASN A 315 -14.97 8.60 19.05
N PRO A 316 -15.56 9.50 19.87
CA PRO A 316 -16.12 10.76 19.43
C PRO A 316 -15.02 11.82 19.40
N ALA A 317 -14.03 11.63 18.53
CA ALA A 317 -12.93 12.56 18.37
C ALA A 317 -13.36 13.76 17.49
N LEU A 318 -12.83 14.93 17.81
CA LEU A 318 -12.98 16.14 17.00
C LEU A 318 -12.17 16.00 15.73
N ARG A 319 -12.78 16.29 14.59
CA ARG A 319 -12.05 16.31 13.32
C ARG A 319 -11.17 17.55 13.25
N THR A 320 -9.85 17.35 13.26
CA THR A 320 -8.87 18.44 13.13
C THR A 320 -8.87 19.02 11.72
N LEU A 321 -8.32 20.22 11.56
CA LEU A 321 -8.11 20.83 10.23
C LEU A 321 -7.26 19.93 9.32
N GLN A 322 -6.21 19.32 9.85
CA GLN A 322 -5.38 18.33 9.14
C GLN A 322 -6.24 17.14 8.68
N GLY A 323 -7.13 16.65 9.55
CA GLY A 323 -8.09 15.60 9.23
C GLY A 323 -9.05 15.96 8.11
N GLN A 324 -9.55 17.20 8.11
CA GLN A 324 -10.41 17.70 7.03
C GLN A 324 -9.65 17.81 5.71
N GLN A 325 -8.38 18.23 5.73
CA GLN A 325 -7.52 18.22 4.54
C GLN A 325 -7.27 16.80 4.03
N MET A 326 -7.04 15.82 4.92
CA MET A 326 -6.91 14.41 4.53
C MET A 326 -8.21 13.84 3.95
N ASP A 327 -9.38 14.22 4.48
CA ASP A 327 -10.66 13.79 3.91
C ASP A 327 -10.87 14.38 2.52
N MET A 328 -10.54 15.65 2.33
CA MET A 328 -10.57 16.28 1.02
C MET A 328 -9.62 15.59 0.05
N GLN A 329 -8.39 15.28 0.46
CA GLN A 329 -7.43 14.52 -0.35
C GLN A 329 -7.94 13.12 -0.70
N ARG A 330 -8.56 12.41 0.25
CA ARG A 330 -9.19 11.10 0.00
C ARG A 330 -10.36 11.23 -0.98
N GLN A 331 -11.18 12.27 -0.86
CA GLN A 331 -12.25 12.54 -1.81
C GLN A 331 -11.68 12.82 -3.20
N THR A 332 -10.66 13.67 -3.33
CA THR A 332 -9.97 13.94 -4.60
C THR A 332 -9.39 12.66 -5.19
N ALA A 333 -8.69 11.83 -4.39
CA ALA A 333 -8.15 10.56 -4.85
C ALA A 333 -9.22 9.57 -5.31
N ASN A 334 -10.37 9.52 -4.63
CA ASN A 334 -11.50 8.68 -5.05
C ASN A 334 -12.14 9.21 -6.35
N TRP A 335 -12.20 10.53 -6.53
CA TRP A 335 -12.64 11.15 -7.78
C TRP A 335 -11.67 10.86 -8.92
N ASP A 336 -10.37 10.96 -8.68
CA ASP A 336 -9.33 10.64 -9.67
C ASP A 336 -9.37 9.16 -10.06
N ALA A 337 -9.56 8.27 -9.09
CA ALA A 337 -9.77 6.84 -9.34
C ALA A 337 -11.02 6.60 -10.20
N ALA A 338 -12.16 7.21 -9.85
CA ALA A 338 -13.38 7.11 -10.64
C ALA A 338 -13.17 7.61 -12.07
N ARG A 339 -12.49 8.76 -12.24
CA ARG A 339 -12.17 9.33 -13.55
C ARG A 339 -11.27 8.40 -14.38
N SER A 340 -10.26 7.79 -13.76
CA SER A 340 -9.40 6.83 -14.47
C SER A 340 -10.20 5.64 -15.01
N VAL A 341 -11.21 5.17 -14.26
CA VAL A 341 -12.12 4.12 -14.69
C VAL A 341 -13.05 4.63 -15.80
N TRP A 342 -13.52 5.88 -15.74
CA TRP A 342 -14.32 6.49 -16.81
C TRP A 342 -13.58 6.50 -18.15
N ASP A 343 -12.33 6.94 -18.13
CA ASP A 343 -11.50 7.04 -19.32
C ASP A 343 -11.16 5.65 -19.86
N ALA A 344 -10.88 4.67 -18.98
CA ALA A 344 -10.55 3.31 -19.38
C ALA A 344 -11.74 2.51 -19.94
N THR A 345 -12.94 2.66 -19.36
CA THR A 345 -14.11 1.83 -19.74
C THR A 345 -15.14 2.57 -20.57
N GLY A 346 -15.00 3.88 -20.75
CA GLY A 346 -16.00 4.72 -21.41
C GLY A 346 -17.34 4.77 -20.67
N ARG A 347 -17.37 4.51 -19.36
CA ARG A 347 -18.60 4.48 -18.55
C ARG A 347 -18.43 5.31 -17.28
N MET A 348 -19.43 6.15 -16.99
CA MET A 348 -19.42 7.01 -15.82
C MET A 348 -19.82 6.21 -14.57
N VAL A 349 -18.87 6.05 -13.65
CA VAL A 349 -19.03 5.44 -12.32
C VAL A 349 -19.02 6.49 -11.21
N SER A 350 -19.76 6.25 -10.13
CA SER A 350 -19.71 7.12 -8.95
C SER A 350 -18.50 6.77 -8.08
N PRO A 351 -17.79 7.76 -7.50
CA PRO A 351 -16.68 7.52 -6.58
C PRO A 351 -17.07 6.58 -5.44
N GLN A 352 -16.21 5.62 -5.16
CA GLN A 352 -16.35 4.67 -4.05
C GLN A 352 -15.01 4.55 -3.34
N SER A 353 -15.06 4.19 -2.06
CA SER A 353 -13.87 3.94 -1.26
C SER A 353 -13.15 2.66 -1.66
N ASP A 354 -13.80 1.77 -2.40
CA ASP A 354 -13.22 0.53 -2.88
C ASP A 354 -12.99 0.54 -4.41
N TRP A 355 -11.73 0.42 -4.80
CA TRP A 355 -11.34 0.35 -6.22
C TRP A 355 -12.06 -0.77 -6.99
N SER A 356 -12.31 -1.90 -6.34
CA SER A 356 -13.04 -3.02 -6.94
C SER A 356 -14.51 -2.68 -7.23
N GLY A 357 -15.12 -1.81 -6.43
CA GLY A 357 -16.50 -1.34 -6.60
C GLY A 357 -16.65 -0.48 -7.84
N LEU A 358 -15.67 0.37 -8.12
CA LEU A 358 -15.63 1.17 -9.35
C LEU A 358 -15.69 0.28 -10.60
N ILE A 359 -14.91 -0.81 -10.63
CA ILE A 359 -14.92 -1.76 -11.76
C ILE A 359 -16.22 -2.56 -11.80
N ARG A 360 -16.77 -2.97 -10.66
CA ARG A 360 -18.08 -3.66 -10.65
C ARG A 360 -19.19 -2.78 -11.24
N GLN A 361 -19.18 -1.48 -10.98
CA GLN A 361 -20.16 -0.56 -11.57
C GLN A 361 -20.13 -0.58 -13.09
N THR A 362 -18.95 -0.68 -13.71
CA THR A 362 -18.85 -0.75 -15.18
C THR A 362 -19.34 -2.10 -15.72
N GLN A 363 -19.05 -3.19 -15.02
CA GLN A 363 -19.45 -4.56 -15.41
C GLN A 363 -20.96 -4.80 -15.34
N THR A 364 -21.67 -4.12 -14.43
CA THR A 364 -23.14 -4.28 -14.32
C THR A 364 -23.89 -3.74 -15.54
N GLY A 365 -23.23 -3.01 -16.45
CA GLY A 365 -23.83 -2.46 -17.67
C GLY A 365 -24.83 -1.32 -17.43
N LYS A 366 -25.18 -1.03 -16.17
CA LYS A 366 -26.11 0.03 -15.77
C LYS A 366 -25.47 1.43 -15.70
N ALA A 367 -24.14 1.49 -15.63
CA ALA A 367 -23.41 2.76 -15.65
C ALA A 367 -23.56 3.42 -17.03
N PRO A 368 -24.02 4.68 -17.11
CA PRO A 368 -24.19 5.39 -18.39
C PRO A 368 -22.84 5.54 -19.10
N LEU A 369 -22.87 5.54 -20.43
CA LEU A 369 -21.68 5.77 -21.25
C LEU A 369 -21.19 7.22 -21.07
N THR A 370 -19.89 7.42 -21.11
CA THR A 370 -19.32 8.77 -21.22
C THR A 370 -19.69 9.36 -22.58
N MET A 371 -19.72 10.69 -22.70
CA MET A 371 -20.02 11.37 -23.97
C MET A 371 -19.10 10.90 -25.11
N ALA A 372 -17.82 10.67 -24.81
CA ALA A 372 -16.85 10.14 -25.78
C ALA A 372 -17.22 8.71 -26.24
N ALA A 373 -17.58 7.83 -25.30
CA ALA A 373 -18.00 6.47 -25.63
C ALA A 373 -19.34 6.45 -26.38
N GLN A 374 -20.26 7.36 -26.05
CA GLN A 374 -21.52 7.54 -26.77
C GLN A 374 -21.27 8.00 -28.21
N GLN A 375 -20.33 8.91 -28.43
CA GLN A 375 -19.95 9.36 -29.76
C GLN A 375 -19.30 8.25 -30.59
N GLN A 376 -18.46 7.41 -29.97
CA GLN A 376 -17.92 6.22 -30.64
C GLN A 376 -19.01 5.20 -30.99
N ALA A 377 -19.93 4.93 -30.06
CA ALA A 377 -21.06 4.03 -30.31
C ALA A 377 -21.93 4.55 -31.47
N PHE A 378 -22.20 5.86 -31.50
CA PHE A 378 -22.90 6.52 -32.60
C PHE A 378 -22.15 6.39 -33.92
N ASN A 379 -20.84 6.68 -33.95
CA ASN A 379 -20.03 6.56 -35.17
C ASN A 379 -19.99 5.12 -35.70
N ASN A 380 -19.87 4.13 -34.80
CA ASN A 380 -19.90 2.72 -35.18
C ASN A 380 -21.26 2.32 -35.77
N GLN A 381 -22.36 2.77 -35.15
CA GLN A 381 -23.69 2.54 -35.69
C GLN A 381 -23.89 3.22 -37.04
N PHE A 382 -23.46 4.47 -37.17
CA PHE A 382 -23.54 5.22 -38.42
C PHE A 382 -22.73 4.55 -39.54
N ASN A 383 -21.54 4.05 -39.24
CA ASN A 383 -20.72 3.31 -40.21
C ASN A 383 -21.37 1.98 -40.62
N LEU A 384 -22.00 1.27 -39.69
CA LEU A 384 -22.77 0.05 -39.99
C LEU A 384 -23.97 0.35 -40.89
N GLU A 385 -24.70 1.42 -40.61
CA GLU A 385 -25.81 1.88 -41.45
C GLU A 385 -25.35 2.28 -42.85
N GLN A 386 -24.22 2.98 -42.97
CA GLN A 386 -23.62 3.29 -44.27
C GLN A 386 -23.20 2.05 -45.05
N PHE A 387 -22.61 1.06 -44.38
CA PHE A 387 -22.25 -0.21 -45.01
C PHE A 387 -23.48 -0.99 -45.45
N ALA A 388 -24.52 -1.05 -44.61
CA ALA A 388 -25.80 -1.67 -44.95
C ALA A 388 -26.46 -0.97 -46.15
N TYR A 389 -26.41 0.36 -46.20
CA TYR A 389 -26.92 1.16 -47.31
C TYR A 389 -26.15 0.91 -48.61
N GLN A 390 -24.81 0.87 -48.57
CA GLN A 390 -23.98 0.53 -49.74
C GLN A 390 -24.31 -0.87 -50.26
N LYS A 391 -24.38 -1.87 -49.37
CA LYS A 391 -24.76 -3.24 -49.76
C LYS A 391 -26.14 -3.32 -50.40
N ALA A 392 -27.12 -2.56 -49.89
CA ALA A 392 -28.45 -2.50 -50.48
C ALA A 392 -28.44 -1.84 -51.87
N ARG A 393 -27.65 -0.77 -52.04
CA ARG A 393 -27.48 -0.09 -53.34
C ARG A 393 -26.84 -1.00 -54.38
N ASP A 394 -25.79 -1.73 -54.00
CA ASP A 394 -25.09 -2.65 -54.88
C ASP A 394 -26.03 -3.78 -55.32
N ALA A 395 -26.83 -4.35 -54.40
CA ALA A 395 -27.82 -5.37 -54.75
C ALA A 395 -28.89 -4.88 -55.74
N ILE A 396 -29.33 -3.62 -55.65
CA ILE A 396 -30.25 -3.02 -56.62
C ILE A 396 -29.56 -2.84 -57.97
N SER A 397 -28.32 -2.36 -57.97
CA SER A 397 -27.53 -2.21 -59.20
C SER A 397 -27.34 -3.55 -59.88
N ASP A 398 -27.00 -4.60 -59.14
CA ASP A 398 -26.82 -5.96 -59.65
C ASP A 398 -28.11 -6.52 -60.26
N GLN A 399 -29.27 -6.29 -59.62
CA GLN A 399 -30.56 -6.67 -60.19
C GLN A 399 -30.86 -5.95 -61.51
N GLN A 400 -30.55 -4.65 -61.61
CA GLN A 400 -30.73 -3.91 -62.86
C GLN A 400 -29.78 -4.43 -63.96
N TRP A 401 -28.53 -4.71 -63.61
CA TRP A 401 -27.57 -5.32 -64.54
C TRP A 401 -28.01 -6.70 -64.99
N GLN A 402 -28.54 -7.53 -64.09
CA GLN A 402 -29.05 -8.85 -64.42
C GLN A 402 -30.24 -8.75 -65.39
N LEU A 403 -31.20 -7.87 -65.13
CA LEU A 403 -32.34 -7.65 -66.03
C LEU A 403 -31.89 -7.17 -67.41
N LYS A 404 -30.91 -6.25 -67.47
CA LYS A 404 -30.37 -5.77 -68.74
C LYS A 404 -29.61 -6.86 -69.48
N PHE A 405 -28.80 -7.63 -68.77
CA PHE A 405 -28.09 -8.78 -69.32
C PHE A 405 -29.05 -9.82 -69.89
N ASP A 406 -30.12 -10.15 -69.17
CA ASP A 406 -31.14 -11.09 -69.65
C ASP A 406 -31.87 -10.55 -70.89
N GLN A 407 -32.15 -9.25 -70.96
CA GLN A 407 -32.69 -8.61 -72.16
C GLN A 407 -31.73 -8.68 -73.34
N ASP A 408 -30.44 -8.40 -73.12
CA ASP A 408 -29.40 -8.48 -74.13
C ASP A 408 -29.25 -9.92 -74.64
N VAL A 409 -29.19 -10.91 -73.74
CA VAL A 409 -29.15 -12.35 -74.09
C VAL A 409 -30.37 -12.74 -74.92
N ASN A 410 -31.56 -12.28 -74.54
CA ASN A 410 -32.76 -12.54 -75.34
C ASN A 410 -32.66 -11.89 -76.73
N GLN A 411 -32.23 -10.63 -76.83
CA GLN A 411 -32.15 -9.91 -78.10
C GLN A 411 -31.08 -10.47 -79.03
N PHE A 412 -29.86 -10.68 -78.52
CA PHE A 412 -28.75 -11.26 -79.28
C PHE A 412 -29.00 -12.74 -79.58
N GLY A 413 -29.62 -13.49 -78.67
CA GLY A 413 -30.03 -14.87 -78.90
C GLY A 413 -31.05 -14.99 -80.02
N LEU A 414 -32.04 -14.08 -80.08
CA LEU A 414 -33.03 -14.03 -81.15
C LEU A 414 -32.40 -13.66 -82.50
N ASN A 415 -31.49 -12.69 -82.52
CA ASN A 415 -30.73 -12.33 -83.72
C ASN A 415 -29.86 -13.49 -84.21
N TYR A 416 -29.18 -14.19 -83.31
CA TYR A 416 -28.37 -15.37 -83.64
C TYR A 416 -29.25 -16.50 -84.19
N ALA A 417 -30.40 -16.78 -83.57
CA ALA A 417 -31.35 -17.77 -84.05
C ALA A 417 -31.91 -17.41 -85.44
N LEU A 418 -32.25 -16.14 -85.69
CA LEU A 418 -32.68 -15.65 -87.00
C LEU A 418 -31.60 -15.79 -88.06
N GLN A 419 -30.35 -15.47 -87.73
CA GLN A 419 -29.23 -15.62 -88.64
C GLN A 419 -28.99 -17.09 -88.99
N SER A 420 -28.99 -17.98 -87.98
CA SER A 420 -28.88 -19.42 -88.18
C SER A 420 -30.02 -19.99 -89.03
N LEU A 421 -31.25 -19.52 -88.82
CA LEU A 421 -32.40 -19.90 -89.64
C LEU A 421 -32.22 -19.44 -91.09
N SER A 422 -31.72 -18.22 -91.30
CA SER A 422 -31.39 -17.68 -92.63
C SER A 422 -30.35 -18.55 -93.34
N GLU A 423 -29.30 -18.97 -92.63
CA GLU A 423 -28.24 -19.83 -93.17
C GLU A 423 -28.75 -21.23 -93.55
N GLN A 424 -29.58 -21.83 -92.70
CA GLN A 424 -30.26 -23.10 -93.01
C GLN A 424 -31.16 -22.97 -94.24
N ASN A 425 -31.90 -21.87 -94.36
CA ASN A 425 -32.76 -21.63 -95.52
C ASN A 425 -31.93 -21.44 -96.81
N GLN A 426 -30.77 -20.79 -96.72
CA GLN A 426 -29.83 -20.70 -97.85
C GLN A 426 -29.19 -22.06 -98.21
N GLN A 427 -28.94 -22.92 -97.23
CA GLN A 427 -28.50 -24.30 -97.50
C GLN A 427 -29.59 -25.10 -98.21
N ALA A 428 -30.83 -25.06 -97.73
CA ALA A 428 -31.96 -25.69 -98.40
C ALA A 428 -32.16 -25.15 -99.83
N TYR A 429 -31.98 -23.85 -100.05
CA TYR A 429 -32.03 -23.26 -101.39
C TYR A 429 -30.91 -23.74 -102.30
N ARG A 430 -29.68 -23.88 -101.77
CA ARG A 430 -28.55 -24.47 -102.50
C ARG A 430 -28.79 -25.94 -102.83
N GLU A 431 -29.32 -26.72 -101.90
CA GLU A 431 -29.68 -28.13 -102.15
C GLU A 431 -30.76 -28.24 -103.24
N ALA A 432 -31.76 -27.37 -103.23
CA ALA A 432 -32.77 -27.30 -104.28
C ALA A 432 -32.16 -26.90 -105.64
N GLN A 433 -31.22 -25.95 -105.68
CA GLN A 433 -30.48 -25.59 -106.89
C GLN A 433 -29.60 -26.73 -107.39
N ILE A 434 -28.95 -27.48 -106.49
CA ILE A 434 -28.18 -28.67 -106.85
C ILE A 434 -29.11 -29.72 -107.47
N GLY A 435 -30.29 -29.95 -106.89
CA GLY A 435 -31.31 -30.83 -107.47
C GLY A 435 -31.74 -30.41 -108.88
N LEU A 436 -31.97 -29.12 -109.11
CA LEU A 436 -32.26 -28.59 -110.46
C LEU A 436 -31.08 -28.74 -111.42
N SER A 437 -29.85 -28.50 -110.96
CA SER A 437 -28.64 -28.66 -111.78
C SER A 437 -28.36 -30.13 -112.14
N GLN A 438 -28.77 -31.08 -111.31
CA GLN A 438 -28.70 -32.51 -111.63
C GLN A 438 -29.70 -32.89 -112.72
N ASP A 439 -30.88 -32.24 -112.75
CA ASP A 439 -31.88 -32.41 -113.81
C ASP A 439 -31.39 -31.82 -115.15
N ASP A 440 -30.73 -30.66 -115.11
CA ASP A 440 -30.04 -30.10 -116.28
C ASP A 440 -28.84 -30.95 -116.73
N SER A 441 -28.13 -31.58 -115.78
CA SER A 441 -27.06 -32.53 -116.09
C SER A 441 -27.60 -33.73 -116.85
N ALA A 442 -28.77 -34.27 -116.47
CA ALA A 442 -29.41 -35.37 -117.20
C ALA A 442 -29.77 -34.98 -118.65
N ARG A 443 -30.14 -33.73 -118.91
CA ARG A 443 -30.31 -33.21 -120.27
C ARG A 443 -28.99 -33.06 -121.02
N ALA A 444 -27.92 -32.64 -120.35
CA ALA A 444 -26.58 -32.56 -120.93
C ALA A 444 -26.02 -33.95 -121.31
N TRP A 445 -26.30 -34.98 -120.51
CA TRP A 445 -25.94 -36.38 -120.83
C TRP A 445 -26.63 -36.88 -122.11
N ALA A 446 -27.90 -36.54 -122.32
CA ALA A 446 -28.60 -36.88 -123.57
C ALA A 446 -28.01 -36.14 -124.79
N GLN A 447 -27.44 -34.96 -124.60
CA GLN A 447 -26.78 -34.18 -125.66
C GLN A 447 -25.34 -34.66 -125.93
N LEU A 448 -24.64 -35.16 -124.91
CA LEU A 448 -23.33 -35.79 -125.01
C LEU A 448 -23.39 -37.14 -125.75
N ASP A 449 -24.44 -37.92 -125.54
CA ASP A 449 -24.66 -39.19 -126.27
C ASP A 449 -24.85 -38.94 -127.78
N TYR A 450 -25.48 -37.81 -128.15
CA TYR A 450 -25.59 -37.35 -129.54
C TYR A 450 -24.24 -36.88 -130.12
N GLN A 451 -23.36 -36.30 -129.29
CA GLN A 451 -22.03 -35.85 -129.71
C GLN A 451 -21.01 -36.99 -129.78
N MET A 452 -21.19 -38.08 -129.02
CA MET A 452 -20.33 -39.28 -129.10
C MET A 452 -20.57 -40.13 -130.36
N ALA A 453 -21.70 -39.98 -131.04
CA ALA A 453 -22.01 -40.68 -132.29
C ALA A 453 -21.29 -40.11 -133.54
N ASN A 454 -20.59 -38.97 -133.43
CA ASN A 454 -19.87 -38.33 -134.54
C ASN A 454 -18.54 -37.72 -134.03
N PRO A 455 -17.40 -38.45 -134.11
CA PRO A 455 -16.18 -38.04 -133.42
C PRO A 455 -15.39 -37.00 -134.23
N SER A 456 -15.05 -35.88 -133.61
CA SER A 456 -13.93 -35.01 -134.01
C SER A 456 -12.95 -34.85 -132.84
N PRO A 457 -11.63 -34.86 -133.09
CA PRO A 457 -10.63 -35.03 -132.04
C PRO A 457 -10.04 -33.69 -131.60
N GLU A 458 -10.28 -33.26 -130.36
CA GLU A 458 -9.45 -32.22 -129.73
C GLU A 458 -9.09 -32.57 -128.27
N SER A 459 -7.88 -33.09 -128.15
CA SER A 459 -6.81 -32.75 -127.20
C SER A 459 -7.15 -32.03 -125.88
N TYR A 460 -6.83 -32.74 -124.81
CA TYR A 460 -6.66 -32.32 -123.42
C TYR A 460 -6.00 -30.93 -123.29
N ARG A 461 -6.77 -29.90 -122.86
CA ARG A 461 -6.24 -28.56 -122.55
C ARG A 461 -5.96 -28.46 -121.04
N GLY A 462 -4.71 -28.13 -120.70
CA GLY A 462 -4.26 -27.84 -119.35
C GLY A 462 -4.96 -26.62 -118.72
N LEU A 463 -4.61 -26.33 -117.47
CA LEU A 463 -5.21 -25.27 -116.66
C LEU A 463 -5.22 -23.94 -117.43
N SER A 464 -6.37 -23.27 -117.43
CA SER A 464 -6.49 -21.97 -118.07
C SER A 464 -5.68 -20.92 -117.32
N ALA A 465 -5.16 -19.91 -118.02
CA ALA A 465 -4.40 -18.80 -117.44
C ALA A 465 -5.11 -18.13 -116.24
N ASN A 466 -6.45 -18.06 -116.27
CA ASN A 466 -7.25 -17.52 -115.18
C ASN A 466 -7.27 -18.41 -113.93
N GLN A 467 -7.26 -19.73 -114.08
CA GLN A 467 -7.17 -20.67 -112.96
C GLN A 467 -5.79 -20.59 -112.28
N VAL A 468 -4.73 -20.46 -113.08
CA VAL A 468 -3.36 -20.26 -112.57
C VAL A 468 -3.26 -18.92 -111.83
N LEU A 469 -3.78 -17.83 -112.40
CA LEU A 469 -3.76 -16.51 -111.76
C LEU A 469 -4.44 -16.50 -110.38
N GLN A 470 -5.64 -17.07 -110.28
CA GLN A 470 -6.37 -17.12 -109.01
C GLN A 470 -5.64 -17.95 -107.94
N SER A 471 -5.06 -19.08 -108.35
CA SER A 471 -4.26 -19.92 -107.45
C SER A 471 -3.04 -19.15 -106.91
N MET A 472 -2.31 -18.44 -107.79
CA MET A 472 -1.13 -17.68 -107.37
C MET A 472 -1.47 -16.48 -106.49
N GLN A 473 -2.58 -15.78 -106.76
CA GLN A 473 -3.04 -14.71 -105.87
C GLN A 473 -3.32 -15.23 -104.47
N SER A 474 -3.98 -16.38 -104.34
CA SER A 474 -4.25 -16.96 -103.02
C SER A 474 -2.97 -17.36 -102.28
N LEU A 475 -1.95 -17.86 -102.98
CA LEU A 475 -0.72 -18.37 -102.36
C LEU A 475 0.26 -17.26 -101.95
N TYR A 476 0.29 -16.16 -102.70
CA TYR A 476 1.31 -15.12 -102.56
C TYR A 476 0.77 -13.77 -102.06
N THR A 477 -0.49 -13.73 -101.60
CA THR A 477 -1.07 -12.55 -100.96
C THR A 477 -0.71 -12.49 -99.47
N GLU A 478 -0.14 -11.37 -99.04
CA GLU A 478 0.26 -11.10 -97.66
C GLU A 478 -0.56 -9.95 -97.07
N PRO A 479 -0.87 -9.98 -95.76
CA PRO A 479 -1.59 -8.90 -95.10
C PRO A 479 -0.72 -7.62 -95.03
N VAL A 480 -1.35 -6.48 -95.31
CA VAL A 480 -0.76 -5.14 -95.09
C VAL A 480 -1.29 -4.62 -93.76
N PHE A 481 -0.40 -4.08 -92.93
CA PHE A 481 -0.76 -3.47 -91.66
C PHE A 481 -0.52 -1.96 -91.73
N SER A 482 -1.50 -1.17 -91.27
CA SER A 482 -1.32 0.25 -90.99
C SER A 482 -1.16 0.47 -89.49
N THR A 483 -0.24 1.33 -89.10
CA THR A 483 -0.09 1.76 -87.71
C THR A 483 -1.01 2.94 -87.45
N ASP A 484 -1.86 2.84 -86.43
CA ASP A 484 -2.71 3.95 -85.99
C ASP A 484 -1.90 5.02 -85.22
N GLU A 485 -2.55 6.15 -84.88
CA GLU A 485 -1.95 7.27 -84.15
C GLU A 485 -1.37 6.89 -82.77
N PHE A 486 -1.68 5.68 -82.28
CA PHE A 486 -1.27 5.15 -80.98
C PHE A 486 -0.24 4.03 -81.09
N GLY A 487 0.30 3.77 -82.29
CA GLY A 487 1.34 2.78 -82.51
C GLY A 487 0.84 1.35 -82.69
N ASN A 488 -0.47 1.10 -82.73
CA ASN A 488 -1.01 -0.24 -82.91
C ASN A 488 -1.13 -0.60 -84.39
N GLN A 489 -0.63 -1.78 -84.77
CA GLN A 489 -0.75 -2.29 -86.13
C GLN A 489 -2.11 -2.96 -86.32
N THR A 490 -2.93 -2.40 -87.21
CA THR A 490 -4.22 -2.99 -87.63
C THR A 490 -4.12 -3.42 -89.09
N LYS A 491 -4.71 -4.57 -89.43
CA LYS A 491 -4.70 -5.10 -90.80
C LYS A 491 -5.52 -4.17 -91.70
N SER A 492 -4.84 -3.44 -92.59
CA SER A 492 -5.44 -2.44 -93.48
C SER A 492 -5.77 -2.97 -94.87
N GLY A 493 -5.23 -4.12 -95.24
CA GLY A 493 -5.52 -4.76 -96.51
C GLY A 493 -4.67 -5.99 -96.78
N THR A 494 -4.56 -6.33 -98.05
CA THR A 494 -3.71 -7.42 -98.54
C THR A 494 -3.03 -7.00 -99.83
N GLN A 495 -1.78 -7.42 -100.04
CA GLN A 495 -1.01 -7.16 -101.25
C GLN A 495 -0.25 -8.42 -101.69
N ILE A 496 0.10 -8.53 -102.97
CA ILE A 496 1.03 -9.59 -103.41
C ILE A 496 2.40 -9.34 -102.80
N THR A 497 3.05 -10.42 -102.37
CA THR A 497 4.36 -10.36 -101.72
C THR A 497 5.38 -9.57 -102.53
N SER A 498 6.14 -8.72 -101.82
CA SER A 498 7.28 -7.98 -102.36
C SER A 498 8.62 -8.66 -102.07
N ASP A 499 8.62 -9.77 -101.33
CA ASP A 499 9.82 -10.54 -101.00
C ASP A 499 10.45 -11.12 -102.29
N PRO A 500 11.71 -10.79 -102.61
CA PRO A 500 12.38 -11.30 -103.80
C PRO A 500 12.39 -12.83 -103.92
N ALA A 501 12.51 -13.55 -102.81
CA ALA A 501 12.57 -15.02 -102.83
C ALA A 501 11.20 -15.64 -103.13
N LYS A 502 10.12 -15.10 -102.57
CA LYS A 502 8.75 -15.55 -102.88
C LYS A 502 8.32 -15.14 -104.28
N ARG A 503 8.75 -13.98 -104.76
CA ARG A 503 8.56 -13.58 -106.16
C ARG A 503 9.23 -14.58 -107.10
N GLU A 504 10.46 -15.00 -106.82
CA GLU A 504 11.14 -16.04 -107.60
C GLU A 504 10.37 -17.37 -107.62
N GLN A 505 9.83 -17.82 -106.49
CA GLN A 505 8.98 -19.03 -106.43
C GLN A 505 7.65 -18.86 -107.19
N MET A 506 7.03 -17.69 -107.08
CA MET A 506 5.81 -17.36 -107.82
C MET A 506 6.04 -17.43 -109.32
N PHE A 507 7.19 -16.95 -109.79
CA PHE A 507 7.60 -17.07 -111.20
C PHE A 507 7.68 -18.54 -111.63
N LEU A 508 8.39 -19.38 -110.87
CA LEU A 508 8.56 -20.80 -111.18
C LEU A 508 7.22 -21.54 -111.23
N ASN A 509 6.33 -21.30 -110.27
CA ASN A 509 5.02 -21.93 -110.23
C ASN A 509 4.14 -21.57 -111.43
N VAL A 510 4.25 -20.34 -111.96
CA VAL A 510 3.51 -19.95 -113.17
C VAL A 510 4.11 -20.64 -114.40
N VAL A 511 5.43 -20.71 -114.51
CA VAL A 511 6.09 -21.42 -115.62
C VAL A 511 5.75 -22.92 -115.60
N ASP A 512 5.82 -23.55 -114.42
CA ASP A 512 5.52 -24.98 -114.23
C ASP A 512 4.04 -25.31 -114.49
N SER A 513 3.16 -24.31 -114.52
CA SER A 513 1.74 -24.50 -114.85
C SER A 513 1.49 -24.80 -116.33
N GLY A 514 2.53 -24.71 -117.18
CA GLY A 514 2.46 -25.11 -118.59
C GLY A 514 1.69 -24.14 -119.48
N VAL A 515 1.47 -22.91 -119.02
CA VAL A 515 0.88 -21.83 -119.83
C VAL A 515 1.93 -21.24 -120.78
N SER A 516 1.50 -20.70 -121.92
CA SER A 516 2.43 -20.15 -122.92
C SER A 516 3.26 -18.99 -122.36
N ASP A 517 4.41 -18.68 -122.96
CA ASP A 517 5.25 -17.54 -122.54
C ASP A 517 4.47 -16.21 -122.52
N LEU A 518 3.53 -16.03 -123.45
CA LEU A 518 2.69 -14.84 -123.49
C LEU A 518 1.74 -14.79 -122.28
N GLU A 519 1.12 -15.92 -121.92
CA GLU A 519 0.23 -16.04 -120.77
C GLU A 519 0.98 -15.96 -119.45
N THR A 520 2.17 -16.58 -119.36
CA THR A 520 3.09 -16.45 -118.22
C THR A 520 3.40 -14.99 -117.94
N ASN A 521 3.76 -14.23 -118.99
CA ASN A 521 4.00 -12.80 -118.87
C ASN A 521 2.76 -12.03 -118.42
N GLN A 522 1.57 -12.35 -118.94
CA GLN A 522 0.33 -11.70 -118.54
C GLN A 522 0.00 -11.97 -117.07
N ILE A 523 0.06 -13.22 -116.63
CA ILE A 523 -0.22 -13.63 -115.25
C ILE A 523 0.74 -12.96 -114.28
N LEU A 524 2.05 -13.00 -114.55
CA LEU A 524 3.05 -12.43 -113.67
C LEU A 524 2.97 -10.89 -113.61
N ASN A 525 2.65 -10.23 -114.73
CA ASN A 525 2.37 -8.80 -114.72
C ASN A 525 1.11 -8.48 -113.88
N SER A 526 0.05 -9.28 -113.97
CA SER A 526 -1.14 -9.15 -113.14
C SER A 526 -0.89 -9.41 -111.65
N LEU A 527 0.14 -10.20 -111.32
CA LEU A 527 0.62 -10.43 -109.95
C LEU A 527 1.60 -9.33 -109.47
N GLY A 528 1.81 -8.28 -110.26
CA GLY A 528 2.64 -7.13 -109.88
C GLY A 528 4.14 -7.33 -110.10
N MET A 529 4.55 -8.25 -110.96
CA MET A 529 5.94 -8.31 -111.46
C MET A 529 6.18 -7.31 -112.57
N THR A 530 7.32 -6.62 -112.51
CA THR A 530 7.74 -5.75 -113.60
C THR A 530 8.35 -6.56 -114.74
N LYS A 531 8.23 -6.08 -115.98
CA LYS A 531 8.85 -6.72 -117.15
C LYS A 531 10.35 -7.00 -116.94
N ALA A 532 11.08 -6.06 -116.33
CA ALA A 532 12.51 -6.23 -116.05
C ALA A 532 12.80 -7.35 -115.04
N GLU A 533 11.94 -7.54 -114.02
CA GLU A 533 12.05 -8.69 -113.10
C GLU A 533 11.73 -10.00 -113.80
N ILE A 534 10.69 -10.03 -114.65
CA ILE A 534 10.31 -11.22 -115.42
C ILE A 534 11.44 -11.60 -116.38
N ASP A 535 11.98 -10.65 -117.15
CA ASP A 535 13.10 -10.87 -118.06
C ASP A 535 14.36 -11.36 -117.31
N LYS A 536 14.59 -10.86 -116.09
CA LYS A 536 15.68 -11.32 -115.22
C LYS A 536 15.48 -12.77 -114.80
N TYR A 537 14.27 -13.18 -114.39
CA TYR A 537 13.98 -14.56 -114.00
C TYR A 537 13.93 -15.51 -115.21
N MET A 538 13.37 -15.08 -116.35
CA MET A 538 13.45 -15.77 -117.63
C MET A 538 14.91 -15.96 -118.07
N LYS A 539 15.80 -14.98 -117.85
CA LYS A 539 17.22 -15.16 -118.13
C LYS A 539 17.91 -16.09 -117.13
N LYS A 540 17.49 -16.08 -115.87
CA LYS A 540 18.05 -16.91 -114.79
C LYS A 540 17.63 -18.38 -114.91
N PHE A 541 16.39 -18.65 -115.32
CA PHE A 541 15.78 -19.99 -115.33
C PHE A 541 15.32 -20.45 -116.72
N GLY A 542 14.89 -19.51 -117.56
CA GLY A 542 14.36 -19.75 -118.92
C GLY A 542 15.42 -19.90 -120.01
N ALA A 543 16.59 -20.45 -119.69
CA ALA A 543 17.51 -21.00 -120.69
C ALA A 543 17.41 -22.53 -120.73
N SER A 544 16.18 -23.09 -120.74
CA SER A 544 15.87 -24.48 -121.15
C SER A 544 14.36 -24.79 -121.03
N SER A 545 13.50 -24.16 -121.83
CA SER A 545 12.19 -24.74 -122.19
C SER A 545 12.30 -25.41 -123.55
N GLY A 546 12.85 -26.63 -123.55
CA GLY A 546 12.74 -27.56 -124.67
C GLY A 546 11.76 -28.66 -124.29
N ASN A 547 10.46 -28.38 -124.42
CA ASN A 547 9.38 -29.25 -124.92
C ASN A 547 8.00 -28.71 -124.53
#